data_AF-A1VWD0-F1
#
_entry.id   AF-A1VWD0-F1
#
_cell.length_a   1.000
_cell.length_b   1.000
_cell.length_c   1.000
_cell.angle_alpha   90.00
_cell.angle_beta   90.00
_cell.angle_gamma   90.00
#
_symmetry.space_group_name_H-M   'P 1'
#
loop_
_entity.id
_entity.type
_entity.pdbx_description
1 polymer ?
#
loop_
_entity_poly.entity_id
_entity_poly.type
_entity_poly.pdbx_seq_one_letter_code
_entity_poly.pdbx_strand_id
1 'polypeptide(L)'
;MSTVHRIEKALAASPAEYTSRRAGLARLAPAVARALWWGTEMGTVAHAVVPTGFASLDAELPGGGWPCQSLTELLQPQPSLCEWRLLAPSLKALVRDGGHILLVGPPKRPHVPGLVQLGLPAQSLIWFAADTPSERLWTTEQLIQANPRGAILAWLPQVRPEQLRRLQVHAQSCDCPVFVFRPELARRDASPAPLRLVASFGVDWELHIQILKRQGSPHEGNLRLPCIPGLLAEVLTPHLLRPSQLMSRMEASHVNALGSAAAAPAPRHVVSH
;
A
#
# COMPACT_ATOMS: atom_id res chain seq x y z
N MET A 1 19.68 -49.31 4.50
CA MET A 1 18.82 -49.07 5.68
C MET A 1 18.48 -47.57 5.68
N SER A 2 17.58 -47.12 4.81
CA SER A 2 16.11 -47.25 4.87
C SER A 2 15.47 -46.30 5.89
N THR A 3 15.57 -44.98 5.69
CA THR A 3 14.67 -43.98 6.34
C THR A 3 14.55 -42.66 5.56
N VAL A 4 15.47 -42.30 4.66
CA VAL A 4 15.48 -40.94 4.04
C VAL A 4 14.71 -40.83 2.71
N HIS A 5 14.31 -41.95 2.08
CA HIS A 5 13.68 -41.92 0.75
C HIS A 5 12.14 -41.88 0.76
N ARG A 6 11.50 -41.58 1.91
CA ARG A 6 10.03 -41.65 2.07
C ARG A 6 9.32 -40.30 2.17
N ILE A 7 10.03 -39.18 2.17
CA ILE A 7 9.42 -37.85 2.39
C ILE A 7 9.24 -37.06 1.07
N GLU A 8 9.94 -37.39 -0.01
CA GLU A 8 9.78 -36.69 -1.30
C GLU A 8 8.55 -37.10 -2.12
N LYS A 9 7.72 -38.03 -1.60
CA LYS A 9 6.55 -38.56 -2.33
C LYS A 9 5.19 -38.01 -1.85
N ALA A 10 5.18 -36.88 -1.13
CA ALA A 10 3.96 -36.29 -0.55
C ALA A 10 3.59 -34.88 -1.09
N LEU A 11 4.25 -34.36 -2.13
CA LEU A 11 4.01 -33.01 -2.66
C LEU A 11 3.48 -32.94 -4.11
N ALA A 12 2.86 -34.01 -4.59
CA ALA A 12 2.03 -33.95 -5.78
C ALA A 12 0.68 -34.58 -5.47
N ALA A 13 -0.20 -33.83 -4.78
CA ALA A 13 -1.60 -34.17 -4.74
C ALA A 13 -2.12 -34.21 -6.18
N SER A 14 -2.55 -35.39 -6.62
CA SER A 14 -3.07 -35.60 -7.98
C SER A 14 -4.30 -34.71 -8.19
N PRO A 15 -4.54 -34.15 -9.39
CA PRO A 15 -5.72 -33.33 -9.68
C PRO A 15 -7.04 -34.00 -9.25
N ALA A 16 -7.10 -35.33 -9.23
CA ALA A 16 -8.24 -36.13 -8.78
C ALA A 16 -8.54 -36.03 -7.26
N GLU A 17 -7.53 -35.84 -6.40
CA GLU A 17 -7.73 -35.67 -4.94
C GLU A 17 -8.32 -34.29 -4.61
N TYR A 18 -8.00 -33.28 -5.42
CA TYR A 18 -8.54 -31.93 -5.30
C TYR A 18 -10.05 -31.91 -5.63
N THR A 19 -10.45 -32.62 -6.68
CA THR A 19 -11.87 -32.76 -7.07
C THR A 19 -12.68 -33.53 -6.02
N SER A 20 -12.06 -34.55 -5.39
CA SER A 20 -12.69 -35.37 -4.34
C SER A 20 -12.99 -34.59 -3.05
N ARG A 21 -12.10 -33.67 -2.62
CA ARG A 21 -12.38 -32.76 -1.48
C ARG A 21 -13.50 -31.76 -1.77
N ARG A 22 -13.63 -31.32 -3.03
CA ARG A 22 -14.72 -30.44 -3.50
C ARG A 22 -16.10 -31.10 -3.35
N ALA A 23 -16.19 -32.41 -3.57
CA ALA A 23 -17.45 -33.16 -3.45
C ALA A 23 -17.89 -33.39 -1.99
N GLY A 24 -16.95 -33.54 -1.05
CA GLY A 24 -17.26 -33.76 0.37
C GLY A 24 -17.81 -32.53 1.10
N LEU A 25 -17.43 -31.33 0.66
CA LEU A 25 -17.80 -30.04 1.29
C LEU A 25 -19.07 -29.41 0.73
N ALA A 26 -19.64 -29.96 -0.35
CA ALA A 26 -20.99 -29.62 -0.82
C ALA A 26 -22.10 -29.93 0.22
N ARG A 27 -21.74 -30.59 1.33
CA ARG A 27 -22.60 -30.87 2.49
C ARG A 27 -22.51 -29.83 3.61
N LEU A 28 -21.66 -28.80 3.50
CA LEU A 28 -21.60 -27.74 4.50
C LEU A 28 -22.72 -26.72 4.29
N ALA A 29 -23.21 -26.15 5.40
CA ALA A 29 -24.17 -25.05 5.34
C ALA A 29 -23.59 -23.89 4.48
N PRO A 30 -24.40 -23.23 3.63
CA PRO A 30 -23.93 -22.18 2.71
C PRO A 30 -23.20 -21.01 3.38
N ALA A 31 -23.48 -20.75 4.66
CA ALA A 31 -22.76 -19.74 5.45
C ALA A 31 -21.32 -20.19 5.78
N VAL A 32 -21.12 -21.48 6.10
CA VAL A 32 -19.81 -22.05 6.43
C VAL A 32 -18.98 -22.27 5.16
N ALA A 33 -19.61 -22.70 4.07
CA ALA A 33 -18.96 -22.83 2.77
C ALA A 33 -18.40 -21.47 2.27
N ARG A 34 -19.15 -20.38 2.49
CA ARG A 34 -18.67 -19.01 2.20
C ARG A 34 -17.59 -18.50 3.16
N ALA A 35 -17.53 -19.03 4.38
CA ALA A 35 -16.52 -18.67 5.37
C ALA A 35 -15.20 -19.45 5.20
N LEU A 36 -15.19 -20.50 4.38
CA LEU A 36 -14.01 -21.31 4.10
C LEU A 36 -13.21 -20.71 2.95
N TRP A 37 -12.02 -20.19 3.28
CA TRP A 37 -11.09 -19.68 2.29
C TRP A 37 -10.30 -20.84 1.64
N TRP A 38 -10.48 -21.03 0.34
CA TRP A 38 -9.65 -21.92 -0.46
C TRP A 38 -8.49 -21.13 -1.06
N GLY A 39 -7.25 -21.47 -0.69
CA GLY A 39 -6.03 -20.74 -1.03
C GLY A 39 -5.67 -20.62 -2.52
N THR A 40 -6.58 -20.98 -3.43
CA THR A 40 -6.45 -20.90 -4.89
C THR A 40 -7.51 -20.02 -5.54
N GLU A 41 -8.49 -19.52 -4.78
CA GLU A 41 -9.50 -18.58 -5.25
C GLU A 41 -9.21 -17.20 -4.65
N MET A 42 -9.37 -16.12 -5.43
CA MET A 42 -9.59 -14.80 -4.84
C MET A 42 -10.88 -14.92 -4.04
N GLY A 43 -10.72 -15.10 -2.72
CA GLY A 43 -11.80 -15.53 -1.83
C GLY A 43 -13.02 -14.64 -1.99
N THR A 44 -14.14 -15.25 -2.39
CA THR A 44 -15.47 -14.65 -2.43
C THR A 44 -16.06 -14.49 -1.03
N VAL A 45 -15.23 -14.19 -0.03
CA VAL A 45 -15.74 -13.62 1.22
C VAL A 45 -16.03 -12.16 0.88
N ALA A 46 -17.30 -11.89 0.58
CA ALA A 46 -17.82 -10.59 0.17
C ALA A 46 -17.74 -9.58 1.34
N HIS A 47 -16.54 -9.23 1.75
CA HIS A 47 -16.32 -8.05 2.57
C HIS A 47 -16.62 -6.83 1.70
N ALA A 48 -17.30 -5.85 2.27
CA ALA A 48 -17.47 -4.57 1.60
C ALA A 48 -16.10 -4.01 1.24
N VAL A 49 -16.00 -3.36 0.09
CA VAL A 49 -14.76 -2.71 -0.34
C VAL A 49 -15.04 -1.25 -0.67
N VAL A 50 -14.01 -0.42 -0.52
CA VAL A 50 -14.02 0.97 -0.99
C VAL A 50 -13.08 1.08 -2.19
N PRO A 51 -13.55 1.47 -3.39
CA PRO A 51 -12.70 1.63 -4.55
C PRO A 51 -11.50 2.52 -4.24
N THR A 52 -10.31 2.13 -4.68
CA THR A 52 -9.08 2.88 -4.39
C THR A 52 -8.99 4.20 -5.17
N GLY A 53 -9.74 4.28 -6.28
CA GLY A 53 -9.65 5.37 -7.25
C GLY A 53 -8.55 5.16 -8.29
N PHE A 54 -7.84 4.03 -8.24
CA PHE A 54 -6.86 3.61 -9.23
C PHE A 54 -7.28 2.26 -9.81
N ALA A 55 -7.76 2.26 -11.06
CA ALA A 55 -8.25 1.04 -11.70
C ALA A 55 -7.20 -0.10 -11.73
N SER A 56 -5.92 0.24 -11.87
CA SER A 56 -4.81 -0.73 -11.84
C SER A 56 -4.58 -1.34 -10.46
N LEU A 57 -4.86 -0.61 -9.37
CA LEU A 57 -4.81 -1.15 -8.01
C LEU A 57 -6.08 -1.93 -7.70
N ASP A 58 -7.26 -1.43 -8.08
CA ASP A 58 -8.54 -2.11 -7.89
C ASP A 58 -8.55 -3.50 -8.54
N ALA A 59 -7.98 -3.64 -9.75
CA ALA A 59 -7.85 -4.93 -10.43
C ALA A 59 -7.03 -5.96 -9.65
N GLU A 60 -6.14 -5.50 -8.76
CA GLU A 60 -5.25 -6.33 -7.96
C GLU A 60 -5.71 -6.49 -6.50
N LEU A 61 -6.79 -5.84 -6.10
CA LEU A 61 -7.33 -6.01 -4.75
C LEU A 61 -8.54 -6.95 -4.78
N PRO A 62 -8.63 -7.92 -3.85
CA PRO A 62 -9.82 -8.76 -3.72
C PRO A 62 -11.08 -7.89 -3.56
N GLY A 63 -12.09 -8.16 -4.38
CA GLY A 63 -13.32 -7.38 -4.39
C GLY A 63 -13.25 -6.03 -5.11
N GLY A 64 -12.08 -5.58 -5.58
CA GLY A 64 -11.95 -4.36 -6.38
C GLY A 64 -11.70 -3.08 -5.59
N GLY A 65 -11.11 -3.15 -4.39
CA GLY A 65 -10.83 -1.95 -3.59
C GLY A 65 -10.21 -2.23 -2.23
N TRP A 66 -10.14 -1.19 -1.40
CA TRP A 66 -9.72 -1.29 0.00
C TRP A 66 -10.71 -2.16 0.78
N PRO A 67 -10.25 -3.25 1.42
CA PRO A 67 -11.14 -4.13 2.15
C PRO A 67 -11.64 -3.45 3.42
N CYS A 68 -12.95 -3.46 3.63
CA CYS A 68 -13.55 -3.21 4.94
C CYS A 68 -13.43 -4.47 5.81
N GLN A 69 -13.81 -4.36 7.08
CA GLN A 69 -13.76 -5.47 8.03
C GLN A 69 -12.37 -6.08 8.22
N SER A 70 -11.32 -5.30 7.90
CA SER A 70 -9.94 -5.74 8.00
C SER A 70 -8.98 -4.56 8.05
N LEU A 71 -7.76 -4.83 8.52
CA LEU A 71 -6.69 -3.86 8.47
C LEU A 71 -5.99 -3.89 7.12
N THR A 72 -5.74 -2.70 6.59
CA THR A 72 -4.78 -2.47 5.51
C THR A 72 -3.52 -1.86 6.11
N GLU A 73 -2.41 -2.59 6.07
CA GLU A 73 -1.10 -2.02 6.43
C GLU A 73 -0.46 -1.34 5.23
N LEU A 74 -0.10 -0.07 5.43
CA LEU A 74 0.63 0.74 4.46
C LEU A 74 2.03 1.00 5.01
N LEU A 75 3.02 0.38 4.37
CA LEU A 75 4.42 0.50 4.70
C LEU A 75 5.07 1.55 3.81
N GLN A 76 5.85 2.46 4.40
CA GLN A 76 6.42 3.58 3.66
C GLN A 76 7.88 3.83 4.07
N PRO A 77 8.75 4.26 3.14
CA PRO A 77 10.15 4.55 3.46
C PRO A 77 10.25 5.70 4.47
N GLN A 78 9.30 6.64 4.42
CA GLN A 78 9.22 7.75 5.37
C GLN A 78 7.75 8.14 5.61
N PRO A 79 7.37 8.57 6.83
CA PRO A 79 6.05 9.13 7.10
C PRO A 79 5.75 10.41 6.29
N SER A 80 4.47 10.67 6.03
CA SER A 80 3.97 11.85 5.29
C SER A 80 4.42 11.94 3.83
N LEU A 81 4.71 10.79 3.23
CA LEU A 81 5.14 10.70 1.86
C LEU A 81 3.93 10.42 0.96
N CYS A 82 3.41 9.19 1.01
CA CYS A 82 2.47 8.67 0.03
C CYS A 82 1.00 8.68 0.48
N GLU A 83 0.72 8.83 1.77
CA GLU A 83 -0.58 8.53 2.40
C GLU A 83 -1.73 9.27 1.71
N TRP A 84 -1.59 10.58 1.59
CA TRP A 84 -2.62 11.43 1.01
C TRP A 84 -2.76 11.24 -0.49
N ARG A 85 -1.65 11.02 -1.22
CA ARG A 85 -1.69 10.79 -2.68
C ARG A 85 -2.32 9.45 -3.03
N LEU A 86 -2.10 8.42 -2.20
CA LEU A 86 -2.68 7.10 -2.39
C LEU A 86 -4.14 7.02 -1.95
N LEU A 87 -4.50 7.66 -0.84
CA LEU A 87 -5.84 7.48 -0.24
C LEU A 87 -6.84 8.57 -0.63
N ALA A 88 -6.42 9.79 -0.98
CA ALA A 88 -7.36 10.88 -1.26
C ALA A 88 -8.49 10.52 -2.25
N PRO A 89 -8.26 9.76 -3.35
CA PRO A 89 -9.33 9.38 -4.26
C PRO A 89 -10.46 8.59 -3.58
N SER A 90 -10.12 7.60 -2.74
CA SER A 90 -11.10 6.79 -2.01
C SER A 90 -11.73 7.58 -0.86
N LEU A 91 -10.93 8.35 -0.11
CA LEU A 91 -11.42 9.17 1.00
C LEU A 91 -12.43 10.24 0.54
N LYS A 92 -12.22 10.82 -0.66
CA LYS A 92 -13.14 11.80 -1.24
C LYS A 92 -14.53 11.21 -1.49
N ALA A 93 -14.61 9.95 -1.93
CA ALA A 93 -15.88 9.26 -2.11
C ALA A 93 -16.58 9.05 -0.77
N LEU A 94 -15.85 8.56 0.24
CA LEU A 94 -16.38 8.33 1.59
C LEU A 94 -16.90 9.61 2.25
N VAL A 95 -16.21 10.73 2.07
CA VAL A 95 -16.65 12.02 2.61
C VAL A 95 -17.89 12.54 1.89
N ARG A 96 -18.01 12.34 0.57
CA ARG A 96 -19.23 12.70 -0.18
C ARG A 96 -20.46 11.94 0.32
N ASP A 97 -20.26 10.71 0.78
CA ASP A 97 -21.31 9.87 1.39
C ASP A 97 -21.56 10.21 2.87
N GLY A 98 -21.01 11.32 3.36
CA GLY A 98 -21.21 11.81 4.74
C GLY A 98 -20.29 11.17 5.78
N GLY A 99 -19.22 10.49 5.36
CA GLY A 99 -18.22 9.91 6.25
C GLY A 99 -17.19 10.93 6.77
N HIS A 100 -16.56 10.59 7.89
CA HIS A 100 -15.44 11.33 8.47
C HIS A 100 -14.12 10.57 8.33
N ILE A 101 -13.05 11.30 8.10
CA ILE A 101 -11.68 10.77 8.06
C ILE A 101 -11.04 11.00 9.43
N LEU A 102 -10.85 9.91 10.17
CA LEU A 102 -10.38 9.93 11.55
C LEU A 102 -8.87 9.70 11.58
N LEU A 103 -8.13 10.66 12.13
CA LEU A 103 -6.66 10.67 12.14
C LEU A 103 -6.14 10.37 13.55
N VAL A 104 -5.32 9.33 13.67
CA VAL A 104 -4.69 8.94 14.93
C VAL A 104 -3.17 9.03 14.84
N GLY A 105 -2.60 9.94 15.61
CA GLY A 105 -1.15 10.11 15.71
C GLY A 105 -0.41 10.51 14.43
N PRO A 106 -0.96 11.39 13.54
CA PRO A 106 -0.25 11.79 12.34
C PRO A 106 1.14 12.37 12.69
N PRO A 107 2.18 12.02 11.92
CA PRO A 107 3.58 12.40 12.20
C PRO A 107 3.82 13.92 12.15
N LYS A 108 2.98 14.64 11.40
CA LYS A 108 2.97 16.10 11.30
C LYS A 108 1.53 16.59 11.28
N ARG A 109 1.31 17.85 11.66
CA ARG A 109 0.00 18.51 11.50
C ARG A 109 -0.43 18.45 10.04
N PRO A 110 -1.59 17.84 9.72
CA PRO A 110 -2.08 17.81 8.35
C PRO A 110 -2.30 19.22 7.81
N HIS A 111 -1.81 19.51 6.62
CA HIS A 111 -1.98 20.80 5.98
C HIS A 111 -3.39 20.92 5.37
N VAL A 112 -4.34 21.43 6.16
CA VAL A 112 -5.76 21.49 5.81
C VAL A 112 -6.05 22.12 4.45
N PRO A 113 -5.49 23.28 4.05
CA PRO A 113 -5.75 23.86 2.73
C PRO A 113 -5.39 22.92 1.57
N GLY A 114 -4.28 22.19 1.68
CA GLY A 114 -3.89 21.18 0.69
C GLY A 114 -4.84 19.98 0.66
N LEU A 115 -5.36 19.56 1.81
CA LEU A 115 -6.37 18.49 1.87
C LEU A 115 -7.70 18.92 1.24
N VAL A 116 -8.11 20.18 1.44
CA VAL A 116 -9.30 20.75 0.79
C VAL A 116 -9.15 20.72 -0.73
N GLN A 117 -7.96 21.07 -1.25
CA GLN A 117 -7.66 20.97 -2.68
C GLN A 117 -7.67 19.52 -3.20
N LEU A 118 -7.35 18.54 -2.36
CA LEU A 118 -7.51 17.11 -2.67
C LEU A 118 -8.97 16.63 -2.58
N GLY A 119 -9.92 17.52 -2.25
CA GLY A 119 -11.34 17.20 -2.12
C GLY A 119 -11.73 16.67 -0.74
N LEU A 120 -10.90 16.90 0.28
CA LEU A 120 -11.14 16.54 1.68
C LEU A 120 -11.44 17.81 2.49
N PRO A 121 -12.72 18.19 2.65
CA PRO A 121 -13.10 19.40 3.36
C PRO A 121 -12.71 19.34 4.84
N ALA A 122 -12.40 20.49 5.45
CA ALA A 122 -11.91 20.55 6.82
C ALA A 122 -12.86 19.90 7.84
N GLN A 123 -14.17 20.07 7.65
CA GLN A 123 -15.20 19.53 8.55
C GLN A 123 -15.32 17.99 8.53
N SER A 124 -14.79 17.31 7.50
CA SER A 124 -14.79 15.85 7.46
C SER A 124 -13.56 15.25 8.15
N LEU A 125 -12.57 16.05 8.53
CA LEU A 125 -11.33 15.60 9.17
C LEU A 125 -11.44 15.72 10.69
N ILE A 126 -11.28 14.61 11.40
CA ILE A 126 -11.25 14.59 12.87
C ILE A 126 -9.89 14.09 13.30
N TRP A 127 -9.16 14.91 14.04
CA TRP A 127 -7.85 14.55 14.57
C TRP A 127 -7.93 14.28 16.07
N PHE A 128 -7.55 13.06 16.47
CA PHE A 128 -7.36 12.67 17.85
C PHE A 128 -5.93 13.00 18.32
N ALA A 129 -5.83 13.84 19.35
CA ALA A 129 -4.59 14.08 20.07
C ALA A 129 -4.20 12.81 20.84
N ALA A 130 -3.26 12.04 20.29
CA ALA A 130 -2.72 10.82 20.86
C ALA A 130 -1.21 10.84 20.66
N ASP A 131 -0.50 11.22 21.72
CA ASP A 131 0.92 11.54 21.65
C ASP A 131 1.77 10.31 21.91
N THR A 132 1.33 9.44 22.82
CA THR A 132 2.05 8.21 23.16
C THR A 132 1.66 7.03 22.24
N PRO A 133 2.55 6.05 22.04
CA PRO A 133 2.24 4.84 21.28
C PRO A 133 1.04 4.07 21.84
N SER A 134 0.92 4.01 23.18
CA SER A 134 -0.20 3.36 23.87
C SER A 134 -1.52 4.10 23.65
N GLU A 135 -1.53 5.43 23.73
CA GLU A 135 -2.72 6.24 23.43
C GLU A 135 -3.18 6.07 21.99
N ARG A 136 -2.25 6.06 21.02
CA ARG A 136 -2.59 5.85 19.61
C ARG A 136 -3.19 4.48 19.37
N LEU A 137 -2.61 3.44 19.98
CA LEU A 137 -3.14 2.08 19.88
C LEU A 137 -4.55 2.00 20.49
N TRP A 138 -4.72 2.48 21.72
CA TRP A 138 -6.00 2.47 22.41
C TRP A 138 -7.06 3.28 21.65
N THR A 139 -6.71 4.49 21.20
CA THR A 139 -7.61 5.33 20.39
C THR A 139 -8.03 4.61 19.12
N THR A 140 -7.08 4.01 18.39
CA THR A 140 -7.39 3.25 17.17
C THR A 140 -8.36 2.10 17.47
N GLU A 141 -8.14 1.37 18.56
CA GLU A 141 -9.03 0.29 18.99
C GLU A 141 -10.44 0.80 19.30
N GLN A 142 -10.56 1.90 20.06
CA GLN A 142 -11.86 2.50 20.38
C GLN A 142 -12.58 2.98 19.12
N LEU A 143 -11.86 3.56 18.15
CA LEU A 143 -12.45 3.97 16.87
C LEU A 143 -12.95 2.79 16.06
N ILE A 144 -12.19 1.70 15.99
CA ILE A 144 -12.62 0.47 15.30
C ILE A 144 -13.91 -0.06 15.94
N GLN A 145 -13.96 -0.13 17.27
CA GLN A 145 -15.14 -0.61 18.01
C GLN A 145 -16.35 0.32 17.86
N ALA A 146 -16.12 1.63 17.72
CA ALA A 146 -17.18 2.62 17.48
C ALA A 146 -17.81 2.51 16.09
N ASN A 147 -17.16 1.80 15.15
CA ASN A 147 -17.60 1.59 13.77
C ASN A 147 -18.12 2.87 13.07
N PRO A 148 -17.27 3.91 12.92
CA PRO A 148 -17.66 5.18 12.35
C PRO A 148 -17.93 5.07 10.86
N ARG A 149 -18.74 5.99 10.32
CA ARG A 149 -18.86 6.20 8.87
C ARG A 149 -17.63 6.96 8.36
N GLY A 150 -16.96 6.45 7.32
CA GLY A 150 -15.81 7.11 6.69
C GLY A 150 -14.58 6.21 6.65
N ALA A 151 -13.45 6.63 7.22
CA ALA A 151 -12.22 5.83 7.29
C ALA A 151 -11.38 6.16 8.53
N ILE A 152 -10.59 5.19 8.98
CA ILE A 152 -9.62 5.35 10.08
C ILE A 152 -8.19 5.30 9.53
N LEU A 153 -7.41 6.34 9.83
CA LEU A 153 -6.00 6.48 9.44
C LEU A 153 -5.14 6.56 10.70
N ALA A 154 -4.42 5.48 11.01
CA ALA A 154 -3.64 5.36 12.23
C ALA A 154 -2.14 5.19 11.95
N TRP A 155 -1.33 6.15 12.42
CA TRP A 155 0.13 6.07 12.33
C TRP A 155 0.70 5.38 13.57
N LEU A 156 1.01 4.09 13.42
CA LEU A 156 1.42 3.20 14.52
C LEU A 156 2.82 2.62 14.26
N PRO A 157 3.88 3.44 14.16
CA PRO A 157 5.20 2.97 13.75
C PRO A 157 5.83 1.92 14.70
N GLN A 158 5.36 1.87 15.96
CA GLN A 158 5.89 1.00 17.01
C GLN A 158 4.94 -0.16 17.37
N VAL A 159 3.84 -0.35 16.63
CA VAL A 159 2.87 -1.42 16.94
C VAL A 159 3.52 -2.79 16.80
N ARG A 160 3.30 -3.64 17.79
CA ARG A 160 3.81 -5.00 17.82
C ARG A 160 2.81 -5.99 17.18
N PRO A 161 3.27 -7.15 16.67
CA PRO A 161 2.38 -8.11 16.01
C PRO A 161 1.17 -8.56 16.84
N GLU A 162 1.32 -8.71 18.15
CA GLU A 162 0.24 -9.08 19.07
C GLU A 162 -0.83 -7.98 19.20
N GLN A 163 -0.40 -6.71 19.24
CA GLN A 163 -1.30 -5.56 19.28
C GLN A 163 -2.03 -5.42 17.95
N LEU A 164 -1.32 -5.60 16.84
CA LEU A 164 -1.90 -5.59 15.51
C LEU A 164 -2.90 -6.73 15.31
N ARG A 165 -2.68 -7.90 15.93
CA ARG A 165 -3.63 -9.02 15.90
C ARG A 165 -4.91 -8.67 16.64
N ARG A 166 -4.81 -8.04 17.80
CA ARG A 166 -5.98 -7.53 18.53
C ARG A 166 -6.76 -6.51 17.69
N LEU A 167 -6.08 -5.54 17.09
CA LEU A 167 -6.72 -4.59 16.18
C LEU A 167 -7.42 -5.30 15.00
N GLN A 168 -6.77 -6.31 14.41
CA GLN A 168 -7.36 -7.08 13.31
C GLN A 168 -8.60 -7.85 13.72
N VAL A 169 -8.66 -8.37 14.94
CA VAL A 169 -9.87 -9.03 15.48
C VAL A 169 -11.01 -8.02 15.60
N HIS A 170 -10.76 -6.83 16.17
CA HIS A 170 -11.78 -5.79 16.24
C HIS A 170 -12.19 -5.27 14.85
N ALA A 171 -11.24 -5.19 13.92
CA ALA A 171 -11.50 -4.70 12.57
C ALA A 171 -12.53 -5.55 11.84
N GLN A 172 -12.69 -6.84 12.16
CA GLN A 172 -13.69 -7.73 11.54
C GLN A 172 -15.14 -7.25 11.71
N SER A 173 -15.42 -6.43 12.71
CA SER A 173 -16.75 -5.85 12.96
C SER A 173 -16.86 -4.38 12.53
N CYS A 174 -15.84 -3.85 11.84
CA CYS A 174 -15.78 -2.45 11.40
C CYS A 174 -16.04 -2.35 9.90
N ASP A 175 -17.08 -1.62 9.52
CA ASP A 175 -17.54 -1.51 8.13
C ASP A 175 -16.79 -0.44 7.35
N CYS A 176 -16.00 0.40 8.02
CA CYS A 176 -15.11 1.37 7.37
C CYS A 176 -13.72 0.77 7.10
N PRO A 177 -13.01 1.21 6.05
CA PRO A 177 -11.62 0.82 5.85
C PRO A 177 -10.72 1.40 6.95
N VAL A 178 -9.83 0.55 7.45
CA VAL A 178 -8.88 0.89 8.52
C VAL A 178 -7.45 0.78 8.00
N PHE A 179 -6.74 1.90 7.97
CA PHE A 179 -5.37 2.00 7.49
C PHE A 179 -4.40 2.14 8.66
N VAL A 180 -3.37 1.29 8.68
CA VAL A 180 -2.29 1.33 9.65
C VAL A 180 -0.98 1.67 8.93
N PHE A 181 -0.41 2.83 9.23
CA PHE A 181 0.85 3.28 8.64
C PHE A 181 2.04 2.88 9.50
N ARG A 182 3.03 2.26 8.87
CA ARG A 182 4.26 1.76 9.53
C ARG A 182 5.49 2.02 8.64
N PRO A 183 6.70 2.07 9.21
CA PRO A 183 7.91 2.20 8.41
C PRO A 183 8.14 0.96 7.53
N GLU A 184 8.76 1.16 6.37
CA GLU A 184 9.08 0.07 5.42
C GLU A 184 9.95 -1.02 6.04
N LEU A 185 10.76 -0.69 7.05
CA LEU A 185 11.55 -1.67 7.81
C LEU A 185 10.68 -2.79 8.42
N ALA A 186 9.42 -2.49 8.75
CA ALA A 186 8.45 -3.45 9.29
C ALA A 186 7.95 -4.48 8.25
N ARG A 187 8.44 -4.42 7.01
CA ARG A 187 8.17 -5.41 5.95
C ARG A 187 8.51 -6.83 6.37
N ARG A 188 9.57 -6.99 7.17
CA ARG A 188 10.04 -8.30 7.65
C ARG A 188 9.25 -8.82 8.85
N ASP A 189 8.46 -7.97 9.49
CA ASP A 189 7.66 -8.36 10.65
C ASP A 189 6.51 -9.27 10.21
N ALA A 190 6.20 -10.27 11.03
CA ALA A 190 4.97 -11.01 10.92
C ALA A 190 3.78 -10.06 11.13
N SER A 191 2.77 -10.17 10.27
CA SER A 191 1.57 -9.32 10.36
C SER A 191 0.29 -10.11 10.13
N PRO A 192 -0.73 -9.90 10.99
CA PRO A 192 -2.06 -10.45 10.84
C PRO A 192 -2.90 -9.71 9.81
N ALA A 193 -2.52 -8.49 9.38
CA ALA A 193 -3.28 -7.72 8.39
C ALA A 193 -3.39 -8.50 7.07
N PRO A 194 -4.60 -8.70 6.52
CA PRO A 194 -4.79 -9.46 5.28
C PRO A 194 -4.28 -8.73 4.04
N LEU A 195 -4.24 -7.39 4.08
CA LEU A 195 -3.66 -6.55 3.04
C LEU A 195 -2.44 -5.80 3.57
N ARG A 196 -1.28 -5.97 2.93
CA ARG A 196 -0.04 -5.24 3.22
C ARG A 196 0.56 -4.71 1.93
N LEU A 197 0.81 -3.41 1.88
CA LEU A 197 1.41 -2.74 0.73
C LEU A 197 2.66 -1.97 1.16
N VAL A 198 3.65 -1.87 0.29
CA VAL A 198 4.70 -0.85 0.36
C VAL A 198 4.36 0.24 -0.65
N ALA A 199 4.36 1.49 -0.21
CA ALA A 199 4.13 2.64 -1.07
C ALA A 199 5.35 3.57 -1.06
N SER A 200 5.87 3.88 -2.25
CA SER A 200 6.97 4.84 -2.46
C SER A 200 6.66 5.77 -3.63
N PHE A 201 7.42 6.86 -3.78
CA PHE A 201 7.31 7.72 -4.96
C PHE A 201 8.28 7.32 -6.06
N GLY A 202 7.77 7.31 -7.28
CA GLY A 202 8.56 7.39 -8.51
C GLY A 202 8.91 8.83 -8.85
N VAL A 203 9.89 8.98 -9.74
CA VAL A 203 10.41 10.29 -10.19
C VAL A 203 9.40 11.04 -11.06
N ASP A 204 8.54 10.33 -11.79
CA ASP A 204 7.63 10.91 -12.80
C ASP A 204 6.21 11.14 -12.28
N TRP A 205 6.08 11.64 -11.04
CA TRP A 205 4.78 11.85 -10.39
C TRP A 205 3.93 10.57 -10.27
N GLU A 206 4.60 9.45 -10.05
CA GLU A 206 3.98 8.14 -9.88
C GLU A 206 4.12 7.65 -8.43
N LEU A 207 3.14 6.89 -7.96
CA LEU A 207 3.28 6.05 -6.79
C LEU A 207 3.69 4.66 -7.25
N HIS A 208 4.70 4.11 -6.59
CA HIS A 208 5.11 2.73 -6.73
C HIS A 208 4.49 1.92 -5.58
N ILE A 209 3.60 0.99 -5.92
CA ILE A 209 2.91 0.14 -4.96
C ILE A 209 3.35 -1.31 -5.14
N GLN A 210 3.99 -1.85 -4.10
CA GLN A 210 4.32 -3.26 -4.02
C GLN A 210 3.36 -3.97 -3.05
N ILE A 211 2.58 -4.91 -3.57
CA ILE A 211 1.69 -5.74 -2.77
C ILE A 211 2.50 -6.85 -2.10
N LEU A 212 2.61 -6.83 -0.77
CA LEU A 212 3.34 -7.84 0.00
C LEU A 212 2.45 -9.02 0.40
N LYS A 213 1.19 -8.70 0.71
CA LYS A 213 0.20 -9.67 1.16
C LYS A 213 -1.17 -9.18 0.72
N ARG A 214 -1.96 -10.07 0.14
CA ARG A 214 -3.39 -9.91 -0.12
C ARG A 214 -4.05 -11.27 0.05
N GLN A 215 -5.37 -11.29 0.18
CA GLN A 215 -6.11 -12.55 0.10
C GLN A 215 -6.16 -13.03 -1.37
N GLY A 216 -6.05 -14.33 -1.61
CA GLY A 216 -6.01 -14.91 -2.96
C GLY A 216 -4.60 -15.03 -3.55
N SER A 217 -4.51 -15.16 -4.87
CA SER A 217 -3.25 -15.41 -5.57
C SER A 217 -2.21 -14.32 -5.30
N PRO A 218 -0.93 -14.66 -5.13
CA PRO A 218 0.11 -13.65 -4.97
C PRO A 218 0.16 -12.72 -6.20
N HIS A 219 0.54 -11.47 -5.98
CA HIS A 219 0.88 -10.54 -7.06
C HIS A 219 2.40 -10.47 -7.15
N GLU A 220 2.92 -10.69 -8.35
CA GLU A 220 4.34 -10.48 -8.64
C GLU A 220 4.49 -9.20 -9.46
N GLY A 221 5.03 -8.15 -8.86
CA GLY A 221 5.22 -6.88 -9.54
C GLY A 221 5.19 -5.66 -8.63
N ASN A 222 5.49 -4.52 -9.26
CA ASN A 222 5.32 -3.20 -8.66
C ASN A 222 4.35 -2.42 -9.55
N LEU A 223 3.24 -1.97 -8.98
CA LEU A 223 2.24 -1.17 -9.68
C LEU A 223 2.71 0.28 -9.72
N ARG A 224 2.54 0.92 -10.88
CA ARG A 224 2.78 2.35 -11.05
C ARG A 224 1.43 3.06 -11.15
N LEU A 225 1.16 3.94 -10.20
CA LEU A 225 -0.10 4.69 -10.14
C LEU A 225 0.20 6.16 -10.44
N PRO A 226 -0.37 6.76 -11.50
CA PRO A 226 -0.18 8.18 -11.77
C PRO A 226 -0.82 9.00 -10.65
N CYS A 227 -0.07 9.92 -10.04
CA CYS A 227 -0.52 10.61 -8.82
C CYS A 227 -0.14 12.10 -8.83
N ILE A 228 -0.32 12.77 -9.96
CA ILE A 228 -0.06 14.21 -10.08
C ILE A 228 -1.10 14.96 -9.23
N PRO A 229 -0.68 15.85 -8.31
CA PRO A 229 -1.63 16.69 -7.58
C PRO A 229 -2.43 17.56 -8.53
N GLY A 230 -3.75 17.68 -8.33
CA GLY A 230 -4.66 18.30 -9.31
C GLY A 230 -4.23 19.70 -9.79
N LEU A 231 -3.85 20.58 -8.87
CA LEU A 231 -3.35 21.93 -9.20
C LEU A 231 -2.03 21.94 -9.97
N LEU A 232 -1.18 20.94 -9.71
CA LEU A 232 0.08 20.79 -10.44
C LEU A 232 -0.17 20.29 -11.87
N ALA A 233 -1.15 19.40 -12.08
CA ALA A 233 -1.49 18.92 -13.41
C ALA A 233 -1.86 20.05 -14.38
N GLU A 234 -2.49 21.13 -13.88
CA GLU A 234 -2.90 22.29 -14.68
C GLU A 234 -1.74 23.23 -15.03
N VAL A 235 -0.67 23.24 -14.22
CA VAL A 235 0.46 24.18 -14.35
C VAL A 235 1.71 23.52 -14.92
N LEU A 236 1.84 22.19 -14.83
CA LEU A 236 3.00 21.45 -15.30
C LEU A 236 3.07 21.42 -16.83
N THR A 237 4.18 21.92 -17.38
CA THR A 237 4.49 21.76 -18.80
C THR A 237 4.80 20.28 -19.13
N PRO A 238 4.67 19.85 -20.40
CA PRO A 238 4.91 18.46 -20.80
C PRO A 238 6.27 17.88 -20.35
N HIS A 239 7.31 18.72 -20.27
CA HIS A 239 8.64 18.29 -19.81
C HIS A 239 8.74 18.14 -18.30
N LEU A 240 7.96 18.89 -17.52
CA LEU A 240 7.91 18.77 -16.05
C LEU A 240 7.01 17.61 -15.59
N LEU A 241 6.19 17.06 -16.49
CA LEU A 241 5.44 15.81 -16.26
C LEU A 241 6.35 14.57 -16.27
N ARG A 242 7.55 14.67 -16.85
CA ARG A 242 8.57 13.60 -16.85
C ARG A 242 9.94 14.09 -16.38
N PRO A 243 10.10 14.43 -15.09
CA PRO A 243 11.39 14.84 -14.53
C PRO A 243 12.53 13.87 -14.84
N SER A 244 12.28 12.56 -14.98
CA SER A 244 13.31 11.57 -15.34
C SER A 244 14.00 11.90 -16.67
N GLN A 245 13.27 12.41 -17.65
CA GLN A 245 13.81 12.79 -18.96
C GLN A 245 14.68 14.04 -18.87
N LEU A 246 14.35 14.98 -17.99
CA LEU A 246 15.18 16.16 -17.73
C LEU A 246 16.47 15.78 -17.01
N MET A 247 16.38 14.94 -15.97
CA MET A 247 17.53 14.47 -15.22
C MET A 247 18.52 13.70 -16.11
N SER A 248 18.02 12.78 -16.94
CA SER A 248 18.84 12.03 -17.89
C SER A 248 19.55 12.93 -18.92
N ARG A 249 18.86 13.98 -19.41
CA ARG A 249 19.49 14.98 -20.30
C ARG A 249 20.59 15.78 -19.60
N MET A 250 20.37 16.18 -18.34
CA MET A 250 21.37 16.89 -17.55
C MET A 250 22.59 16.00 -17.28
N GLU A 251 22.39 14.74 -16.92
CA GLU A 251 23.48 13.76 -16.73
C GLU A 251 24.30 13.57 -18.01
N ALA A 252 23.64 13.36 -19.16
CA ALA A 252 24.33 13.26 -20.45
C ALA A 252 25.14 14.53 -20.80
N SER A 253 24.60 15.71 -20.46
CA SER A 253 25.31 16.98 -20.66
C SER A 253 26.55 17.13 -19.76
N HIS A 254 26.48 16.67 -18.51
CA HIS A 254 27.62 16.67 -17.58
C HIS A 254 28.70 15.66 -18.00
N VAL A 255 28.32 14.49 -18.49
CA VAL A 255 29.28 13.51 -19.05
C VAL A 255 30.01 14.09 -20.26
N ASN A 256 29.31 14.80 -21.15
CA ASN A 256 29.94 15.48 -22.29
C ASN A 256 30.86 16.64 -21.85
N ALA A 257 30.51 17.37 -20.79
CA ALA A 257 31.35 18.44 -20.24
C ALA A 257 32.63 17.91 -19.58
N LEU A 258 32.56 16.74 -18.93
CA LEU A 258 33.71 16.07 -18.30
C LEU A 258 34.55 15.25 -19.31
N GLY A 259 33.98 14.90 -20.47
CA GLY A 259 34.63 14.14 -21.54
C GLY A 259 35.51 14.97 -22.49
N SER A 260 35.53 16.30 -22.38
CA SER A 260 36.50 17.14 -23.09
C SER A 260 37.84 17.16 -22.34
N ALA A 261 38.51 16.01 -22.26
CA ALA A 261 39.92 15.98 -21.92
C ALA A 261 40.69 16.81 -22.96
N ALA A 262 41.41 17.82 -22.48
CA ALA A 262 42.25 18.69 -23.28
C ALA A 262 43.11 17.86 -24.26
N ALA A 263 43.11 18.29 -25.53
CA ALA A 263 43.97 17.75 -26.57
C ALA A 263 45.41 17.62 -26.04
N ALA A 264 45.95 16.40 -26.10
CA ALA A 264 47.31 16.11 -25.68
C ALA A 264 48.30 17.04 -26.41
N PRO A 265 49.26 17.65 -25.71
CA PRO A 265 50.27 18.47 -26.38
C PRO A 265 51.15 17.58 -27.26
N ALA A 266 51.33 17.99 -28.52
CA ALA A 266 52.17 17.32 -29.50
C ALA A 266 53.63 17.15 -29.01
N PRO A 267 54.32 16.06 -29.37
CA PRO A 267 55.68 15.81 -28.91
C PRO A 267 56.65 16.82 -29.54
N ARG A 268 57.40 17.53 -28.69
CA ARG A 268 58.50 18.41 -29.11
C ARG A 268 59.71 17.57 -29.54
N HIS A 269 60.11 17.69 -30.81
CA HIS A 269 61.40 17.20 -31.28
C HIS A 269 62.54 17.98 -30.60
N VAL A 270 63.42 17.26 -29.92
CA VAL A 270 64.69 17.81 -29.41
C VAL A 270 65.75 17.57 -30.47
N VAL A 271 66.32 18.66 -30.99
CA VAL A 271 67.49 18.64 -31.88
C VAL A 271 68.75 18.65 -31.00
N SER A 272 69.60 17.66 -31.21
CA SER A 272 70.92 17.49 -30.60
C SER A 272 71.97 18.38 -31.26
N HIS A 273 72.81 19.03 -30.44
CA HIS A 273 74.17 19.45 -30.80
C HIS A 273 75.11 19.07 -29.66
#